data_AF-A0A7K1EXC6-F1
#
_entry.id   AF-A0A7K1EXC6-F1
#
_cell.length_a   1.000
_cell.length_b   1.000
_cell.length_c   1.000
_cell.angle_alpha   90.00
_cell.angle_beta   90.00
_cell.angle_gamma   90.00
#
_symmetry.space_group_name_H-M   'P 1'
#
loop_
_entity.id
_entity.type
_entity.pdbx_description
1 polymer ?
#
loop_
_entity_poly.entity_id
_entity_poly.type
_entity_poly.pdbx_seq_one_letter_code
_entity_poly.pdbx_strand_id
1 'polypeptide(L)' 'AGALLDILNEFAKRNVNLTFIQSRPTGLELGHYHFIIDAVGHSTDNPVKETIEALRAICEDIRFLGSYPREKTGK' A
#
# COMPACT_ATOMS: atom_id res chain seq x y z
N ALA A 1 10.80 2.60 15.11
CA ALA A 1 10.15 3.72 14.40
C ALA A 1 10.78 3.80 13.01
N GLY A 2 10.01 3.64 11.94
CA GLY A 2 10.56 3.58 10.57
C GLY A 2 9.68 2.84 9.56
N ALA A 3 8.80 1.95 10.02
CA ALA A 3 8.01 1.06 9.16
C ALA A 3 7.23 1.78 8.04
N LEU A 4 6.65 2.96 8.32
CA LEU A 4 5.95 3.74 7.29
C LEU A 4 6.91 4.20 6.17
N LEU A 5 8.11 4.66 6.53
CA LEU A 5 9.09 5.10 5.53
C LEU A 5 9.55 3.91 4.67
N ASP A 6 9.74 2.74 5.28
CA ASP A 6 10.11 1.52 4.56
C ASP A 6 9.02 1.11 3.57
N ILE A 7 7.75 1.17 3.98
CA ILE A 7 6.60 0.93 3.10
C ILE A 7 6.60 1.92 1.93
N LEU A 8 6.70 3.22 2.20
CA LEU A 8 6.69 4.26 1.16
C LEU A 8 7.87 4.12 0.19
N ASN A 9 9.04 3.70 0.67
CA ASN A 9 10.21 3.45 -0.15
C ASN A 9 9.97 2.31 -1.15
N GLU A 10 9.26 1.24 -0.77
CA GLU A 10 8.98 0.14 -1.71
C GLU A 10 8.09 0.56 -2.88
N PHE A 11 7.11 1.45 -2.64
CA PHE A 11 6.31 2.08 -3.68
C PHE A 11 7.14 3.01 -4.57
N ALA A 12 7.97 3.87 -3.95
CA ALA A 12 8.78 4.85 -4.67
C ALA A 12 9.85 4.18 -5.57
N LYS A 13 10.52 3.14 -5.08
CA LYS A 13 11.53 2.38 -5.85
C LYS A 13 10.97 1.77 -7.14
N ARG A 14 9.68 1.43 -7.16
CA ARG A 14 8.99 0.79 -8.29
C ARG A 14 8.11 1.75 -9.08
N ASN A 15 8.21 3.05 -8.79
CA ASN A 15 7.47 4.11 -9.45
C ASN A 15 5.93 3.89 -9.40
N VAL A 16 5.45 3.35 -8.26
CA VAL A 16 4.02 3.14 -8.01
C VAL A 16 3.49 4.33 -7.22
N ASN A 17 2.65 5.14 -7.87
CA ASN A 17 2.08 6.33 -7.25
C ASN A 17 0.97 5.98 -6.26
N LEU A 18 0.98 6.61 -5.10
CA LEU A 18 -0.09 6.53 -4.12
C LEU A 18 -1.16 7.58 -4.39
N THR A 19 -2.43 7.21 -4.27
CA THR A 19 -3.58 8.13 -4.34
C THR A 19 -4.17 8.41 -2.96
N PHE A 20 -3.95 7.49 -2.01
CA PHE A 20 -4.47 7.62 -0.65
C PHE A 20 -3.54 6.91 0.33
N ILE A 21 -3.36 7.50 1.51
CA ILE A 21 -2.73 6.84 2.64
C ILE A 21 -3.37 7.33 3.94
N GLN A 22 -3.71 6.39 4.82
CA GLN A 22 -4.26 6.68 6.13
C GLN A 22 -3.72 5.70 7.18
N SER A 23 -3.30 6.24 8.33
CA SER A 23 -3.00 5.43 9.51
C SER A 23 -4.26 5.20 10.34
N ARG A 24 -4.43 3.98 10.83
CA ARG A 24 -5.50 3.59 11.77
C ARG A 24 -4.88 2.88 12.97
N PRO A 25 -5.20 3.28 14.21
CA PRO A 25 -4.77 2.53 15.38
C PRO A 25 -5.47 1.17 15.37
N THR A 26 -4.72 0.10 15.64
CA THR A 26 -5.26 -1.27 15.66
C THR A 26 -6.11 -1.55 16.91
N GLY A 27 -5.94 -0.75 17.96
CA GLY A 27 -6.61 -0.94 19.25
C GLY A 27 -6.05 -2.10 20.09
N LEU A 28 -5.02 -2.80 19.59
CA LEU A 28 -4.34 -3.88 20.31
C LEU A 28 -3.41 -3.30 21.39
N GLU A 29 -2.41 -2.53 20.99
CA GLU A 29 -1.45 -1.88 21.89
C GLU A 29 -1.01 -0.51 21.34
N LEU A 30 -0.53 0.37 22.24
CA LEU A 30 0.04 1.67 21.86
C LEU A 30 1.24 1.45 20.93
N GLY A 31 1.18 1.98 19.71
CA GLY A 31 2.25 1.87 18.71
C GLY A 31 1.95 0.91 17.55
N HIS A 32 0.85 0.14 17.62
CA HIS A 32 0.42 -0.73 16.52
C HIS A 32 -0.58 0.00 15.61
N TYR A 33 -0.20 0.17 14.34
CA TYR A 33 -1.00 0.85 13.34
C TYR A 33 -1.20 -0.03 12.10
N HIS A 34 -2.40 0.03 11.53
CA HIS A 34 -2.63 -0.38 10.15
C HIS A 34 -2.52 0.84 9.23
N PHE A 35 -1.93 0.62 8.06
CA PHE A 35 -1.94 1.61 6.99
C PHE A 35 -2.90 1.14 5.90
N ILE A 36 -3.85 2.00 5.57
CA ILE A 36 -4.73 1.83 4.41
C ILE A 36 -4.11 2.65 3.30
N ILE A 37 -3.82 2.00 2.17
CA ILE A 37 -3.10 2.61 1.05
C ILE A 37 -3.85 2.29 -0.23
N ASP A 38 -4.12 3.32 -1.03
CA ASP A 38 -4.53 3.17 -2.42
C ASP A 38 -3.40 3.63 -3.33
N ALA A 39 -3.19 2.88 -4.41
CA ALA A 39 -2.14 3.13 -5.37
C ALA A 39 -2.66 3.03 -6.81
N VAL A 40 -1.98 3.71 -7.73
CA VAL A 40 -2.26 3.63 -9.16
C VAL A 40 -1.62 2.37 -9.74
N GLY A 41 -2.43 1.57 -10.42
CA GLY A 41 -2.03 0.36 -11.13
C GLY A 41 -2.95 -0.81 -10.81
N HIS A 42 -2.67 -1.96 -11.42
CA HIS A 42 -3.40 -3.20 -11.20
C HIS A 42 -2.50 -4.21 -10.47
N SER A 43 -3.08 -5.11 -9.67
CA SER A 43 -2.33 -6.16 -8.95
C SER A 43 -1.57 -7.14 -9.86
N THR A 44 -1.92 -7.17 -11.14
CA THR A 44 -1.27 -7.98 -12.18
C THR A 44 -0.14 -7.23 -12.89
N ASP A 45 -0.01 -5.92 -12.68
CA ASP A 45 1.07 -5.14 -13.25
C ASP A 45 2.35 -5.43 -12.47
N ASN A 46 3.43 -5.75 -13.17
CA ASN A 46 4.73 -6.06 -12.57
C ASN A 46 5.16 -5.09 -11.44
N PRO A 47 5.14 -3.75 -11.61
CA PRO A 47 5.58 -2.85 -10.55
C PRO A 47 4.73 -2.96 -9.28
N VAL A 48 3.42 -3.13 -9.41
CA VAL A 48 2.51 -3.27 -8.26
C VAL A 48 2.69 -4.63 -7.60
N LYS A 49 2.79 -5.71 -8.40
CA LYS A 49 3.00 -7.06 -7.90
C LYS A 49 4.28 -7.18 -7.08
N GLU A 50 5.40 -6.70 -7.63
CA GLU A 50 6.69 -6.69 -6.93
C GLU A 50 6.66 -5.82 -5.67
N THR A 51 5.91 -4.71 -5.68
CA THR A 51 5.70 -3.88 -4.49
C THR A 51 4.97 -4.68 -3.40
N ILE A 52 3.87 -5.34 -3.74
CA ILE A 52 3.09 -6.16 -2.78
C ILE A 52 3.97 -7.29 -2.20
N GLU A 53 4.76 -7.96 -3.04
CA GLU A 53 5.68 -9.02 -2.59
C GLU A 53 6.75 -8.48 -1.63
N ALA A 54 7.35 -7.33 -1.94
CA ALA A 54 8.34 -6.71 -1.06
C ALA A 54 7.74 -6.26 0.29
N LEU A 55 6.52 -5.72 0.27
CA LEU A 55 5.83 -5.31 1.49
C LEU A 55 5.56 -6.49 2.44
N ARG A 56 5.34 -7.71 1.91
CA ARG A 56 5.16 -8.92 2.75
C ARG A 56 6.39 -9.29 3.57
N ALA A 57 7.57 -8.81 3.19
CA ALA A 57 8.79 -9.01 3.97
C ALA A 57 8.96 -7.97 5.10
N ILE A 58 8.23 -6.85 5.04
CA ILE A 58 8.34 -5.72 5.97
C ILE A 58 7.17 -5.72 6.97
N CYS A 59 5.97 -6.00 6.48
CA CYS A 59 4.73 -5.97 7.26
C CYS A 59 4.41 -7.35 7.84
N GLU A 60 3.95 -7.38 9.08
CA GLU A 60 3.47 -8.61 9.74
C GLU A 60 2.23 -9.19 9.06
N ASP A 61 1.29 -8.32 8.66
CA ASP A 61 0.09 -8.69 7.91
C ASP A 61 -0.15 -7.75 6.72
N ILE A 62 -0.60 -8.33 5.61
CA ILE A 62 -1.03 -7.60 4.40
C ILE A 62 -2.32 -8.21 3.91
N ARG A 63 -3.34 -7.36 3.86
CA ARG A 63 -4.63 -7.67 3.26
C ARG A 63 -4.81 -6.91 1.95
N PHE A 64 -4.91 -7.65 0.85
CA PHE A 64 -5.33 -7.08 -0.42
C PHE A 64 -6.86 -6.94 -0.44
N LEU A 65 -7.36 -5.70 -0.58
CA LEU A 65 -8.79 -5.41 -0.57
C LEU A 65 -9.42 -5.50 -1.97
N GLY A 66 -8.63 -5.27 -3.02
CA GLY A 66 -9.08 -5.39 -4.41
C GLY A 66 -8.31 -4.46 -5.35
N SER A 67 -8.48 -4.72 -6.64
CA SER A 67 -8.07 -3.83 -7.71
C SER A 67 -9.31 -3.56 -8.55
N TYR A 68 -9.60 -2.29 -8.78
CA TYR A 68 -10.83 -1.86 -9.44
C TYR A 68 -10.51 -0.89 -10.59
N PRO A 69 -11.36 -0.84 -11.63
CA PRO A 69 -11.16 0.11 -12.72
C PRO A 69 -11.23 1.52 -12.18
N ARG A 70 -10.27 2.37 -12.57
CA ARG A 70 -10.37 3.80 -12.29
C ARG A 70 -11.61 4.36 -12.99
N GLU A 71 -12.37 5.19 -12.29
CA GLU A 71 -13.51 5.89 -12.89
C GLU A 71 -13.01 6.68 -14.11
N LYS A 72 -13.64 6.45 -15.26
CA LYS A 72 -13.38 7.22 -16.49
C LYS A 72 -14.20 8.50 -16.44
N THR A 73 -13.91 9.39 -15.51
CA THR A 73 -14.68 10.64 -15.40
C THR A 73 -14.17 11.63 -16.43
N GLY A 74 -14.69 11.50 -17.64
CA GLY A 74 -14.89 12.60 -18.57
C GLY A 74 -16.39 12.91 -18.60
N LYS A 75 -16.79 13.96 -17.87
CA LYS A 75 -17.91 14.80 -18.26
C LYS A 75 -17.33 16.14 -18.69
#